data_AF-A0A3D8Y298-F1
#
_entry.id   AF-A0A3D8Y298-F1
#
_cell.length_a   1.000
_cell.length_b   1.000
_cell.length_c   1.000
_cell.angle_alpha   90.00
_cell.angle_beta   90.00
_cell.angle_gamma   90.00
#
_symmetry.space_group_name_H-M   'P 1'
#
loop_
_entity.id
_entity.type
_entity.pdbx_description
1 polymer ?
#
loop_
_entity_poly.entity_id
_entity_poly.type
_entity_poly.pdbx_seq_one_letter_code
_entity_poly.pdbx_strand_id
1 'polypeptide(L)'
;MISRLTSYALESASLQGYKNWCVEVSPFVASELTRFSKSKNPEESLLAVSKDHPSYGTFPFFKTNDDAKMLITAAEYKYNIWGIDQEYQMAFPYCINQVYDAQPPKVKQTYRDLRDSLLAQWWLPKVKLLDSLRNGITQPKLKAVLDDIKLSRTIYCLMFLQ
;
A
#
# COMPACT_ATOMS: atom_id res chain seq x y z
N MET A 1 19.29 -1.28 -10.98
CA MET A 1 20.63 -1.05 -10.38
C MET A 1 20.54 -0.81 -8.88
N ILE A 2 19.71 0.14 -8.42
CA ILE A 2 19.48 0.40 -6.98
C ILE A 2 18.93 -0.84 -6.27
N SER A 3 17.90 -1.50 -6.82
CA SER A 3 17.25 -2.64 -6.16
C SER A 3 18.21 -3.82 -5.91
N ARG A 4 19.14 -4.09 -6.84
CA ARG A 4 20.19 -5.10 -6.66
C ARG A 4 21.19 -4.72 -5.57
N LEU A 5 21.59 -3.45 -5.53
CA LEU A 5 22.46 -2.94 -4.46
C LEU A 5 21.77 -3.06 -3.09
N THR A 6 20.48 -2.73 -3.01
CA THR A 6 19.69 -2.87 -1.78
C THR A 6 19.60 -4.33 -1.33
N SER A 7 19.40 -5.30 -2.24
CA SER A 7 19.47 -6.72 -1.88
C SER A 7 20.81 -7.10 -1.22
N TYR A 8 21.94 -6.70 -1.80
CA TYR A 8 23.25 -6.97 -1.19
C TYR A 8 23.43 -6.25 0.16
N ALA A 9 22.90 -5.03 0.29
CA ALA A 9 22.93 -4.31 1.55
C ALA A 9 22.10 -5.01 2.64
N LEU A 10 20.92 -5.54 2.29
CA LEU A 10 20.08 -6.33 3.21
C LEU A 10 20.78 -7.62 3.64
N GLU A 11 21.39 -8.35 2.71
CA GLU A 11 22.17 -9.54 3.04
C GLU A 11 23.30 -9.19 4.03
N SER A 12 24.12 -8.18 3.71
CA SER A 12 25.24 -7.76 4.55
C SER A 12 24.79 -7.27 5.94
N ALA A 13 23.72 -6.47 6.01
CA ALA A 13 23.16 -5.98 7.26
C ALA A 13 22.59 -7.13 8.12
N SER A 14 22.03 -8.17 7.52
CA SER A 14 21.51 -9.32 8.27
C SER A 14 22.62 -10.06 9.01
N LEU A 15 23.82 -10.15 8.42
CA LEU A 15 25.02 -10.71 9.05
C LEU A 15 25.47 -9.91 10.28
N GLN A 16 25.14 -8.62 10.32
CA GLN A 16 25.40 -7.72 11.46
C GLN A 16 24.26 -7.69 12.48
N GLY A 17 23.25 -8.55 12.33
CA GLY A 17 22.14 -8.68 13.27
C GLY A 17 20.96 -7.74 13.03
N TYR A 18 20.96 -6.93 11.97
CA TYR A 18 19.81 -6.09 11.63
C TYR A 18 18.61 -6.96 11.19
N LYS A 19 17.41 -6.59 11.66
CA LYS A 19 16.15 -7.31 11.38
C LYS A 19 15.01 -6.44 10.90
N ASN A 20 15.20 -5.12 10.84
CA ASN A 20 14.19 -4.19 10.34
C ASN A 20 14.72 -3.52 9.07
N TRP A 21 13.90 -3.52 8.02
CA TRP A 21 14.17 -2.81 6.78
C TRP A 21 13.18 -1.65 6.67
N CYS A 22 13.66 -0.45 6.96
CA CYS A 22 12.87 0.77 6.83
C CYS A 22 12.88 1.25 5.37
N VAL A 23 11.70 1.55 4.84
CA VAL A 23 11.45 1.97 3.46
C VAL A 23 10.59 3.21 3.43
N GLU A 24 10.92 4.13 2.53
CA GLU A 24 10.19 5.38 2.25
C GLU A 24 8.87 5.09 1.52
N VAL A 25 7.97 4.43 2.25
CA VAL A 25 6.60 4.12 1.89
C VAL A 25 5.76 4.16 3.16
N SER A 26 4.44 4.19 3.04
CA SER A 26 3.59 4.18 4.24
C SER A 26 3.58 2.84 4.98
N PRO A 27 3.17 2.84 6.26
CA PRO A 27 2.94 1.61 7.02
C PRO A 27 1.99 0.63 6.30
N PHE A 28 0.97 1.14 5.59
CA PHE A 28 0.08 0.30 4.79
C PHE A 28 0.84 -0.37 3.65
N VAL A 29 1.58 0.40 2.83
CA VAL A 29 2.34 -0.15 1.70
C VAL A 29 3.37 -1.16 2.20
N ALA A 30 4.09 -0.87 3.29
CA ALA A 30 5.02 -1.82 3.90
C ALA A 30 4.35 -3.12 4.36
N SER A 31 3.10 -3.07 4.83
CA SER A 31 2.33 -4.27 5.17
C SER A 31 2.01 -5.12 3.93
N GLU A 32 1.69 -4.48 2.80
CA GLU A 32 1.48 -5.16 1.52
C GLU A 32 2.78 -5.73 0.94
N LEU A 33 3.88 -4.99 1.01
CA LEU A 33 5.21 -5.48 0.63
C LEU A 33 5.63 -6.69 1.49
N THR A 34 5.32 -6.67 2.79
CA THR A 34 5.53 -7.81 3.70
C THR A 34 4.67 -9.01 3.31
N ARG A 35 3.44 -8.78 2.85
CA ARG A 35 2.55 -9.83 2.37
C ARG A 35 3.09 -10.43 1.06
N PHE A 36 3.57 -9.60 0.15
CA PHE A 36 4.17 -10.06 -1.11
C PHE A 36 5.46 -10.84 -0.90
N SER A 37 6.34 -10.38 0.00
CA SER A 37 7.61 -11.06 0.28
C SER A 37 7.40 -12.50 0.79
N LYS A 38 6.27 -12.76 1.45
CA LYS A 38 5.87 -14.06 1.99
C LYS A 38 4.99 -14.88 1.03
N SER A 39 4.67 -14.36 -0.15
CA SER A 39 3.81 -15.07 -1.11
C SER A 39 4.60 -16.15 -1.85
N LYS A 40 3.89 -17.08 -2.51
CA LYS A 40 4.53 -18.10 -3.36
C LYS A 40 5.26 -17.51 -4.56
N ASN A 41 4.79 -16.35 -5.05
CA ASN A 41 5.36 -15.66 -6.19
C ASN A 41 5.36 -14.14 -5.91
N PRO A 42 6.39 -13.64 -5.18
CA PRO A 42 6.47 -12.23 -4.80
C PRO A 42 6.52 -11.28 -6.01
N GLU A 43 7.16 -11.71 -7.10
CA GLU A 43 7.24 -10.94 -8.34
C GLU A 43 5.87 -10.74 -8.97
N GLU A 44 5.13 -11.82 -9.20
CA GLU A 44 3.78 -11.74 -9.76
C GLU A 44 2.85 -10.91 -8.87
N SER A 45 2.97 -11.07 -7.54
CA SER A 45 2.18 -10.32 -6.57
C SER A 45 2.43 -8.81 -6.67
N LEU A 46 3.70 -8.41 -6.79
CA LEU A 46 4.08 -7.02 -6.90
C LEU A 46 3.66 -6.41 -8.24
N LEU A 47 3.93 -7.12 -9.34
CA LEU A 47 3.61 -6.67 -10.68
C LEU A 47 2.09 -6.55 -10.90
N ALA A 48 1.28 -7.40 -10.26
CA ALA A 48 -0.17 -7.32 -10.35
C ALA A 48 -0.71 -5.96 -9.86
N VAL A 49 -0.14 -5.44 -8.77
CA VAL A 49 -0.58 -4.16 -8.16
C VAL A 49 0.07 -2.95 -8.82
N SER A 50 1.20 -3.14 -9.49
CA SER A 50 1.96 -2.04 -10.09
C SER A 50 1.48 -1.64 -11.50
N LYS A 51 0.53 -2.37 -12.08
CA LYS A 51 0.02 -2.17 -13.45
C LYS A 51 -0.90 -0.96 -13.61
N ASP A 52 -1.51 -0.48 -12.52
CA ASP A 52 -2.63 0.45 -12.59
C ASP A 52 -2.23 1.86 -13.08
N HIS A 53 -0.94 2.22 -12.95
CA HIS A 53 -0.42 3.51 -13.42
C HIS A 53 1.00 3.38 -13.99
N PRO A 54 1.20 3.39 -15.32
CA PRO A 54 2.50 3.07 -15.92
C PRO A 54 3.62 4.07 -15.57
N SER A 55 3.29 5.32 -15.25
CA SER A 55 4.28 6.35 -14.92
C SER A 55 4.83 6.22 -13.49
N TYR A 56 3.96 6.05 -12.49
CA TYR A 56 4.36 6.06 -11.07
C TYR A 56 4.08 4.77 -10.31
N GLY A 57 3.13 3.94 -10.75
CA GLY A 57 2.71 2.70 -10.06
C GLY A 57 1.95 2.95 -8.76
N THR A 58 1.12 2.00 -8.34
CA THR A 58 0.40 2.06 -7.05
C THR A 58 1.36 2.17 -5.85
N PHE A 59 2.50 1.49 -5.93
CA PHE A 59 3.60 1.58 -4.97
C PHE A 59 4.82 2.17 -5.69
N PRO A 60 5.02 3.50 -5.61
CA PRO A 60 6.22 4.14 -6.13
C PRO A 60 7.46 3.41 -5.58
N PHE A 61 8.45 3.15 -6.45
CA PHE A 61 9.68 2.41 -6.17
C PHE A 61 9.58 0.88 -6.03
N PHE A 62 8.38 0.29 -6.06
CA PHE A 62 8.20 -1.16 -6.07
C PHE A 62 7.32 -1.56 -7.25
N LYS A 63 7.91 -1.64 -8.45
CA LYS A 63 7.14 -1.90 -9.68
C LYS A 63 7.80 -2.83 -10.69
N THR A 64 9.02 -3.28 -10.40
CA THR A 64 9.82 -4.09 -11.31
C THR A 64 10.19 -5.43 -10.70
N ASN A 65 10.64 -6.36 -11.55
CA ASN A 65 11.16 -7.66 -11.12
C ASN A 65 12.39 -7.49 -10.21
N ASP A 66 13.20 -6.46 -10.47
CA ASP A 66 14.36 -6.16 -9.62
C ASP A 66 13.93 -5.66 -8.23
N ASP A 67 12.80 -4.97 -8.11
CA ASP A 67 12.25 -4.57 -6.80
C ASP A 67 11.68 -5.77 -6.05
N ALA A 68 11.06 -6.71 -6.76
CA ALA A 68 10.60 -7.97 -6.18
C ALA A 68 11.75 -8.79 -5.60
N LYS A 69 12.96 -8.74 -6.17
CA LYS A 69 14.14 -9.39 -5.61
C LYS A 69 14.53 -8.84 -4.24
N MET A 70 14.32 -7.54 -3.99
CA MET A 70 14.51 -6.97 -2.65
C MET A 70 13.55 -7.60 -1.64
N LEU A 71 12.27 -7.80 -2.03
CA LEU A 71 11.27 -8.45 -1.19
C LEU A 71 11.63 -9.92 -0.91
N ILE A 72 12.09 -10.64 -1.92
CA ILE A 72 12.58 -12.03 -1.77
C ILE A 72 13.75 -12.07 -0.77
N THR A 73 14.72 -11.16 -0.94
CA THR A 73 15.89 -11.05 -0.04
C THR A 73 15.44 -10.73 1.39
N ALA A 74 14.51 -9.80 1.56
CA ALA A 74 13.96 -9.45 2.86
C ALA A 74 13.28 -10.65 3.55
N ALA A 75 12.53 -11.47 2.80
CA ALA A 75 11.92 -12.67 3.33
C ALA A 75 12.96 -13.75 3.71
N GLU A 76 13.94 -13.99 2.85
CA GLU A 76 15.04 -14.94 3.08
C GLU A 76 15.79 -14.64 4.39
N TYR A 77 16.12 -13.37 4.60
CA TYR A 77 16.84 -12.91 5.79
C TYR A 77 15.95 -12.53 6.98
N LYS A 78 14.64 -12.81 6.87
CA LYS A 78 13.61 -12.61 7.92
C LYS A 78 13.52 -11.16 8.42
N TYR A 79 13.59 -10.21 7.50
CA TYR A 79 13.37 -8.80 7.80
C TYR A 79 11.89 -8.50 8.10
N ASN A 80 11.68 -7.61 9.07
CA ASN A 80 10.43 -6.86 9.22
C ASN A 80 10.51 -5.62 8.33
N ILE A 81 9.58 -5.44 7.41
CA ILE A 81 9.53 -4.26 6.54
C ILE A 81 8.74 -3.16 7.24
N TRP A 82 9.35 -1.99 7.40
CA TRP A 82 8.78 -0.83 8.09
C TRP A 82 8.61 0.32 7.10
N GLY A 83 7.37 0.79 6.94
CA GLY A 83 7.09 2.00 6.17
C GLY A 83 7.23 3.22 7.06
N ILE A 84 8.11 4.15 6.69
CA ILE A 84 8.39 5.38 7.47
C ILE A 84 7.82 6.64 6.84
N ASP A 85 7.34 6.57 5.59
CA ASP A 85 6.78 7.71 4.90
C ASP A 85 5.32 7.93 5.32
N GLN A 86 4.91 9.20 5.42
CA GLN A 86 3.55 9.61 5.76
C GLN A 86 2.67 9.75 4.50
N GLU A 87 3.28 9.80 3.32
CA GLU A 87 2.60 10.00 2.04
C GLU A 87 2.39 8.68 1.30
N TYR A 88 1.14 8.35 1.00
CA TYR A 88 0.82 7.22 0.12
C TYR A 88 -0.47 7.44 -0.69
N GLN A 89 -0.76 8.68 -1.07
CA GLN A 89 -1.92 9.02 -1.90
C GLN A 89 -2.02 8.12 -3.13
N MET A 90 -0.88 7.76 -3.72
CA MET A 90 -0.79 6.87 -4.89
C MET A 90 -1.40 5.48 -4.66
N ALA A 91 -1.43 5.00 -3.41
CA ALA A 91 -2.03 3.73 -3.04
C ALA A 91 -3.51 3.86 -2.60
N PHE A 92 -4.09 5.06 -2.49
CA PHE A 92 -5.50 5.23 -2.12
C PHE A 92 -6.45 4.47 -3.07
N PRO A 93 -6.29 4.50 -4.41
CA PRO A 93 -7.13 3.70 -5.31
C PRO A 93 -7.10 2.21 -4.97
N TYR A 94 -5.92 1.67 -4.70
CA TYR A 94 -5.73 0.28 -4.32
C TYR A 94 -6.43 -0.05 -3.01
N CYS A 95 -6.25 0.77 -1.99
CA CYS A 95 -6.91 0.61 -0.69
C CYS A 95 -8.44 0.66 -0.82
N ILE A 96 -8.98 1.63 -1.56
CA ILE A 96 -10.41 1.79 -1.78
C ILE A 96 -10.97 0.56 -2.51
N ASN A 97 -10.29 0.09 -3.55
CA ASN A 97 -10.68 -1.12 -4.28
C ASN A 97 -10.58 -2.36 -3.41
N GLN A 98 -9.53 -2.52 -2.59
CA GLN A 98 -9.40 -3.65 -1.66
C GLN A 98 -10.58 -3.71 -0.68
N VAL A 99 -10.98 -2.56 -0.12
CA VAL A 99 -12.12 -2.47 0.80
C VAL A 99 -13.44 -2.79 0.08
N TYR A 100 -13.64 -2.22 -1.11
CA TYR A 100 -14.83 -2.47 -1.93
C TYR A 100 -14.91 -3.92 -2.40
N ASP A 101 -13.79 -4.50 -2.83
CA ASP A 101 -13.76 -5.81 -3.44
C ASP A 101 -13.93 -6.96 -2.47
N ALA A 102 -13.61 -6.73 -1.20
CA ALA A 102 -13.88 -7.66 -0.12
C ALA A 102 -15.36 -7.77 0.25
N GLN A 103 -16.24 -6.92 -0.30
CA GLN A 103 -17.66 -6.92 0.07
C GLN A 103 -18.51 -7.91 -0.74
N PRO A 104 -19.62 -8.43 -0.18
CA PRO A 104 -20.59 -9.23 -0.94
C PRO A 104 -21.20 -8.45 -2.11
N PRO A 105 -21.67 -9.13 -3.19
CA PRO A 105 -22.21 -8.48 -4.38
C PRO A 105 -23.30 -7.43 -4.11
N LYS A 106 -24.21 -7.70 -3.17
CA LYS A 106 -25.27 -6.76 -2.76
C LYS A 106 -24.70 -5.45 -2.22
N VAL A 107 -23.67 -5.53 -1.38
CA VAL A 107 -23.00 -4.37 -0.79
C VAL A 107 -22.21 -3.62 -1.87
N LYS A 108 -21.49 -4.34 -2.75
CA LYS A 108 -20.81 -3.73 -3.90
C LYS A 108 -21.78 -2.92 -4.76
N GLN A 109 -22.94 -3.46 -5.08
CA GLN A 109 -23.96 -2.76 -5.86
C GLN A 109 -24.44 -1.47 -5.16
N THR A 110 -24.68 -1.51 -3.85
CA THR A 110 -25.10 -0.33 -3.07
C THR A 110 -24.02 0.77 -3.02
N TYR A 111 -22.74 0.39 -2.94
CA TYR A 111 -21.63 1.33 -2.75
C TYR A 111 -20.83 1.63 -4.01
N ARG A 112 -21.29 1.18 -5.19
CA ARG A 112 -20.58 1.39 -6.47
C ARG A 112 -20.32 2.88 -6.75
N ASP A 113 -21.37 3.69 -6.73
CA ASP A 113 -21.27 5.13 -7.02
C ASP A 113 -20.42 5.87 -5.97
N LEU A 114 -20.46 5.40 -4.72
CA LEU A 114 -19.61 5.92 -3.65
C LEU A 114 -18.13 5.63 -3.92
N ARG A 115 -17.81 4.39 -4.31
CA ARG A 115 -16.46 3.97 -4.69
C ARG A 115 -15.98 4.76 -5.90
N ASP A 116 -16.80 4.91 -6.93
CA ASP A 116 -16.45 5.67 -8.14
C ASP A 116 -16.20 7.16 -7.81
N SER A 117 -17.01 7.74 -6.92
CA SER A 117 -16.82 9.12 -6.43
C SER A 117 -15.52 9.29 -5.62
N LEU A 118 -15.17 8.31 -4.80
CA LEU A 118 -13.90 8.30 -4.05
C LEU A 118 -12.70 8.21 -4.99
N LEU A 119 -12.78 7.37 -6.03
CA LEU A 119 -11.70 7.22 -7.02
C LEU A 119 -11.58 8.43 -7.96
N ALA A 120 -12.67 9.11 -8.29
CA ALA A 120 -12.62 10.34 -9.09
C ALA A 120 -11.81 11.46 -8.41
N GLN A 121 -11.74 11.44 -7.08
CA GLN A 121 -10.93 12.37 -6.27
C GLN A 121 -9.93 11.61 -5.41
N TRP A 122 -9.29 10.58 -5.97
CA TRP A 122 -8.45 9.66 -5.21
C TRP A 122 -7.28 10.33 -4.48
N TRP A 123 -6.74 11.45 -4.97
CA TRP A 123 -5.62 12.15 -4.34
C TRP A 123 -6.05 12.95 -3.10
N LEU A 124 -7.32 13.36 -3.02
CA LEU A 124 -7.89 14.07 -1.89
C LEU A 124 -9.36 13.68 -1.66
N PRO A 125 -9.63 12.41 -1.27
CA PRO A 125 -10.98 11.91 -1.16
C PRO A 125 -11.76 12.68 -0.09
N LYS A 126 -13.06 12.90 -0.31
CA LYS A 126 -13.91 13.58 0.67
C LYS A 126 -14.10 12.71 1.91
N VAL A 127 -13.81 13.27 3.09
CA VAL A 127 -13.94 12.57 4.39
C VAL A 127 -15.34 11.98 4.58
N LYS A 128 -16.40 12.73 4.23
CA LYS A 128 -17.78 12.23 4.34
C LYS A 128 -18.04 10.98 3.51
N LEU A 129 -17.38 10.84 2.36
CA LEU A 129 -17.51 9.66 1.51
C LEU A 129 -16.75 8.46 2.09
N LEU A 130 -15.56 8.69 2.65
CA LEU A 130 -14.81 7.66 3.39
C LEU A 130 -15.61 7.16 4.59
N ASP A 131 -16.19 8.07 5.38
CA ASP A 131 -17.00 7.74 6.55
C ASP A 131 -18.26 6.93 6.15
N SER A 132 -18.89 7.28 5.03
CA SER A 132 -20.03 6.54 4.49
C SER A 132 -19.67 5.08 4.15
N LEU A 133 -18.56 4.87 3.44
CA LEU A 133 -18.08 3.53 3.09
C LEU A 133 -17.70 2.74 4.35
N ARG A 134 -17.00 3.39 5.28
CA ARG A 134 -16.58 2.81 6.57
C ARG A 134 -17.74 2.35 7.42
N ASN A 135 -18.82 3.12 7.47
CA ASN A 135 -20.02 2.78 8.24
C ASN A 135 -20.83 1.67 7.55
N GLY A 136 -20.69 1.54 6.23
CA GLY A 136 -21.35 0.51 5.43
C GLY A 136 -20.76 -0.89 5.52
N ILE A 137 -19.57 -1.03 6.13
CA ILE A 137 -18.86 -2.30 6.24
C ILE A 137 -18.68 -2.72 7.70
N THR A 138 -18.45 -4.00 7.95
CA THR A 138 -18.33 -4.55 9.32
C THR A 138 -16.91 -4.95 9.69
N GLN A 139 -16.06 -5.25 8.71
CA GLN A 139 -14.74 -5.84 8.93
C GLN A 139 -13.77 -4.80 9.54
N PRO A 140 -13.28 -4.97 10.79
CA PRO A 140 -12.46 -3.97 11.46
C PRO A 140 -11.17 -3.63 10.71
N LYS A 141 -10.52 -4.63 10.11
CA LYS A 141 -9.30 -4.43 9.30
C LYS A 141 -9.53 -3.50 8.10
N LEU A 142 -10.69 -3.62 7.44
CA LEU A 142 -11.02 -2.78 6.29
C LEU A 142 -11.43 -1.36 6.72
N LYS A 143 -12.03 -1.21 7.90
CA LYS A 143 -12.26 0.12 8.49
C LYS A 143 -10.96 0.85 8.78
N ALA A 144 -9.97 0.14 9.35
CA ALA A 144 -8.65 0.71 9.62
C ALA A 144 -7.98 1.24 8.35
N VAL A 145 -8.08 0.52 7.22
CA VAL A 145 -7.57 1.00 5.92
C VAL A 145 -8.19 2.34 5.51
N LEU A 146 -9.50 2.52 5.72
CA LEU A 146 -10.18 3.80 5.42
C LEU A 146 -9.79 4.91 6.42
N ASP A 147 -9.58 4.55 7.69
CA ASP A 147 -9.11 5.48 8.72
C ASP A 147 -7.68 5.96 8.41
N ASP A 148 -6.81 5.08 7.92
CA ASP A 148 -5.45 5.44 7.50
C ASP A 148 -5.49 6.42 6.30
N ILE A 149 -6.35 6.17 5.29
CA ILE A 149 -6.54 7.11 4.16
C ILE A 149 -6.95 8.50 4.68
N LYS A 150 -7.90 8.53 5.63
CA LYS A 150 -8.39 9.77 6.24
C LYS A 150 -7.30 10.50 7.00
N LEU A 151 -6.44 9.79 7.71
CA LEU A 151 -5.29 10.35 8.42
C LEU A 151 -4.26 10.92 7.44
N SER A 152 -3.82 10.14 6.44
CA SER A 152 -2.83 10.59 5.45
C SER A 152 -3.32 11.80 4.66
N ARG A 153 -4.59 11.81 4.26
CA ARG A 153 -5.24 12.99 3.67
C ARG A 153 -5.16 14.22 4.60
N THR A 154 -5.43 14.05 5.89
CA THR A 154 -5.40 15.15 6.88
C THR A 154 -3.99 15.71 7.02
N ILE A 155 -2.98 14.85 7.11
CA ILE A 155 -1.56 15.24 7.15
C ILE A 155 -1.19 16.04 5.91
N TYR A 156 -1.55 15.55 4.72
CA TYR A 156 -1.29 16.25 3.46
C TYR A 156 -1.91 17.65 3.41
N CYS A 157 -3.17 17.80 3.86
CA CYS A 157 -3.81 19.11 3.95
C CYS A 157 -3.07 20.08 4.88
N LEU A 158 -2.54 19.58 6.01
CA LEU A 158 -1.81 20.41 6.97
C LEU A 158 -0.44 20.83 6.45
N MET A 159 0.24 19.97 5.69
CA MET A 159 1.61 20.20 5.23
C MET A 159 1.70 21.03 3.94
N PHE A 160 0.73 20.88 3.02
CA PHE A 160 0.89 21.39 1.64
C PHE A 160 -0.23 22.31 1.15
N LEU A 161 -1.36 22.39 1.86
CA LEU A 161 -2.54 23.13 1.41
C LEU A 161 -2.92 24.29 2.36
N GLN A 162 -1.98 24.72 3.22
CA GLN A 162 -2.11 25.93 4.05
C GLN A 162 -1.57 27.16 3.32
#